data_AF-A0A2D3C7M4-F1
#
_entry.id   AF-A0A2D3C7M4-F1
#
_cell.length_a   1.000
_cell.length_b   1.000
_cell.length_c   1.000
_cell.angle_alpha   90.00
_cell.angle_beta   90.00
_cell.angle_gamma   90.00
#
_symmetry.space_group_name_H-M   'P 1'
#
loop_
_entity.id
_entity.type
_entity.pdbx_description
1 polymer ?
#
loop_
_entity_poly.entity_id
_entity_poly.type
_entity_poly.pdbx_seq_one_letter_code
_entity_poly.pdbx_strand_id
1 'polypeptide(L)'
;MEIEDAIKFHGHLCPGLSLGFRAAKTAEEHFKNIRSEDEELVCIVENKSCSVDAIQVVNGCTFGKGNLIYRDFGKHVYTFFNRGNDKALRLVLKPDGMKNDEEHQKLFPKIREGSATEEEKKLFKQKHEEKSHDVLKMPLEELFKIEEIEIKPPEKAVVFQTLICSECGEGMMESRARVMNGNYYCLPCFEKYDI
;
A
#
# COMPACT_ATOMS: atom_id res chain seq x y z
N MET A 1 9.48 5.92 -13.38
CA MET A 1 8.03 5.85 -13.65
C MET A 1 7.43 7.22 -13.41
N GLU A 2 6.45 7.61 -14.22
CA GLU A 2 5.75 8.90 -14.10
C GLU A 2 4.38 8.72 -13.44
N ILE A 3 3.71 9.83 -13.08
CA ILE A 3 2.42 9.78 -12.39
C ILE A 3 1.34 9.16 -13.28
N GLU A 4 1.43 9.32 -14.59
CA GLU A 4 0.52 8.75 -15.58
C GLU A 4 0.51 7.21 -15.55
N ASP A 5 1.64 6.58 -15.25
CA ASP A 5 1.74 5.12 -15.10
C ASP A 5 0.90 4.64 -13.89
N ALA A 6 1.00 5.37 -12.78
CA ALA A 6 0.23 5.10 -11.58
C ALA A 6 -1.27 5.37 -11.80
N ILE A 7 -1.63 6.45 -12.50
CA ILE A 7 -3.02 6.76 -12.87
C ILE A 7 -3.59 5.64 -13.75
N LYS A 8 -2.82 5.16 -14.74
CA LYS A 8 -3.26 4.08 -15.63
C LYS A 8 -3.54 2.79 -14.88
N PHE A 9 -2.73 2.45 -13.88
CA PHE A 9 -2.94 1.26 -13.05
C PHE A 9 -4.12 1.42 -12.09
N HIS A 10 -4.21 2.56 -11.42
CA HIS A 10 -5.23 2.83 -10.39
C HIS A 10 -6.60 3.23 -10.96
N GLY A 11 -6.62 3.80 -12.17
CA GLY A 11 -7.81 4.21 -12.91
C GLY A 11 -8.19 5.69 -12.80
N HIS A 12 -7.63 6.44 -11.86
CA HIS A 12 -7.87 7.88 -11.71
C HIS A 12 -6.77 8.58 -10.91
N LEU A 13 -6.72 9.91 -10.97
CA LEU A 13 -5.89 10.72 -10.07
C LEU A 13 -6.69 11.06 -8.81
N CYS A 14 -6.08 10.82 -7.64
CA CYS A 14 -6.61 11.22 -6.34
C CYS A 14 -5.48 11.66 -5.39
N PRO A 15 -5.79 12.34 -4.26
CA PRO A 15 -4.78 12.78 -3.30
C PRO A 15 -4.01 11.60 -2.70
N GLY A 16 -4.67 10.46 -2.48
CA GLY A 16 -4.03 9.25 -1.97
C GLY A 16 -2.99 8.68 -2.95
N LEU A 17 -3.34 8.57 -4.24
CA LEU A 17 -2.41 8.12 -5.27
C LEU A 17 -1.22 9.08 -5.39
N SER A 18 -1.49 10.38 -5.37
CA SER A 18 -0.47 11.44 -5.41
C SER A 18 0.51 11.33 -4.24
N LEU A 19 0.00 11.09 -3.02
CA LEU A 19 0.82 10.89 -1.83
C LEU A 19 1.71 9.65 -1.96
N GLY A 20 1.16 8.54 -2.45
CA GLY A 20 1.91 7.32 -2.69
C GLY A 20 3.00 7.50 -3.75
N PHE A 21 2.70 8.21 -4.84
CA PHE A 21 3.67 8.52 -5.89
C PHE A 21 4.83 9.36 -5.34
N ARG A 22 4.54 10.38 -4.53
CA ARG A 22 5.58 11.17 -3.85
C ARG A 22 6.46 10.30 -2.96
N ALA A 23 5.87 9.44 -2.12
CA ALA A 23 6.63 8.53 -1.28
C ALA A 23 7.49 7.55 -2.11
N ALA A 24 6.94 7.03 -3.20
CA ALA A 24 7.60 6.08 -4.08
C ALA A 24 8.79 6.70 -4.81
N LYS A 25 8.65 7.93 -5.33
CA LYS A 25 9.72 8.70 -5.95
C LYS A 25 10.84 9.03 -4.97
N THR A 26 10.50 9.41 -3.73
CA THR A 26 11.50 9.63 -2.68
C THR A 26 12.32 8.37 -2.39
N ALA A 27 11.69 7.20 -2.34
CA ALA A 27 12.39 5.94 -2.16
C ALA A 27 13.26 5.57 -3.38
N GLU A 28 12.74 5.74 -4.60
CA GLU A 28 13.48 5.54 -5.84
C GLU A 28 14.76 6.38 -5.85
N GLU A 29 14.67 7.69 -5.58
CA GLU A 29 15.81 8.60 -5.51
C GLU A 29 16.82 8.20 -4.42
N HIS A 30 16.32 7.91 -3.21
CA HIS A 30 17.17 7.53 -2.08
C HIS A 30 17.98 6.26 -2.35
N PHE A 31 17.38 5.27 -3.02
CA PHE A 31 18.04 4.01 -3.36
C PHE A 31 18.63 4.01 -4.79
N LYS A 32 19.04 5.17 -5.29
CA LYS A 32 19.78 5.35 -6.55
C LYS A 32 19.00 4.91 -7.80
N ASN A 33 17.74 5.30 -7.86
CA ASN A 33 16.80 5.03 -8.95
C ASN A 33 16.52 3.55 -9.20
N ILE A 34 16.50 2.76 -8.13
CA ILE A 34 16.16 1.34 -8.22
C ILE A 34 14.65 1.15 -8.33
N ARG A 35 14.24 0.28 -9.25
CA ARG A 35 12.92 -0.35 -9.30
C ARG A 35 13.12 -1.85 -9.20
N SER A 36 12.39 -2.52 -8.30
CA SER A 36 12.58 -3.95 -8.06
C SER A 36 12.07 -4.77 -9.25
N GLU A 37 12.91 -5.64 -9.78
CA GLU A 37 12.54 -6.65 -10.76
C GLU A 37 11.92 -7.85 -10.03
N ASP A 38 12.57 -8.33 -8.97
CA ASP A 38 12.12 -9.39 -8.09
C ASP A 38 11.84 -8.84 -6.67
N GLU A 39 12.69 -9.15 -5.70
CA GLU A 39 12.54 -8.73 -4.30
C GLU A 39 13.70 -7.84 -3.78
N GLU A 40 14.47 -7.19 -4.66
CA GLU A 40 15.59 -6.32 -4.28
C GLU A 40 15.13 -5.16 -3.39
N LEU A 41 14.04 -4.50 -3.79
CA LEU A 41 13.41 -3.45 -3.01
C LEU A 41 12.13 -3.99 -2.38
N VAL A 42 12.02 -3.87 -1.06
CA VAL A 42 10.85 -4.26 -0.28
C VAL A 42 10.19 -3.02 0.30
N CYS A 43 8.86 -2.96 0.31
CA CYS A 43 8.12 -1.91 1.00
C CYS A 43 7.18 -2.52 2.05
N ILE A 44 7.31 -2.09 3.30
CA ILE A 44 6.29 -2.32 4.32
C ILE A 44 5.33 -1.12 4.29
N VAL A 45 4.05 -1.39 4.09
CA VAL A 45 2.98 -0.38 4.12
C VAL A 45 2.08 -0.63 5.32
N GLU A 46 1.75 0.44 6.05
CA GLU A 46 0.91 0.37 7.26
C GLU A 46 -0.58 0.71 7.01
N ASN A 47 -1.00 0.74 5.75
CA ASN A 47 -2.38 1.03 5.31
C ASN A 47 -2.72 0.32 3.99
N LYS A 48 -4.02 0.25 3.68
CA LYS A 48 -4.59 -0.24 2.41
C LYS A 48 -5.34 0.90 1.70
N SER A 49 -4.60 1.77 1.03
CA SER A 49 -5.18 2.94 0.33
C SER A 49 -4.57 3.12 -1.05
N CYS A 50 -5.12 4.07 -1.84
CA CYS A 50 -4.68 4.38 -3.20
C CYS A 50 -3.17 4.66 -3.31
N SER A 51 -2.53 5.09 -2.22
CA SER A 51 -1.08 5.31 -2.19
C SER A 51 -0.27 4.05 -2.43
N VAL A 52 -0.79 2.89 -2.01
CA VAL A 52 -0.10 1.60 -2.15
C VAL A 52 0.02 1.22 -3.62
N ASP A 53 -0.98 1.53 -4.44
CA ASP A 53 -0.96 1.27 -5.88
C ASP A 53 0.17 2.02 -6.59
N ALA A 54 0.40 3.29 -6.24
CA ALA A 54 1.54 4.05 -6.77
C ALA A 54 2.88 3.42 -6.39
N ILE A 55 3.04 2.94 -5.16
CA ILE A 55 4.24 2.24 -4.69
C ILE A 55 4.47 0.96 -5.51
N GLN A 56 3.42 0.18 -5.76
CA GLN A 56 3.52 -1.04 -6.58
C GLN A 56 4.04 -0.74 -7.99
N VAL A 57 3.50 0.29 -8.64
CA VAL A 57 3.86 0.66 -10.02
C VAL A 57 5.28 1.22 -10.09
N VAL A 58 5.56 2.23 -9.27
CA VAL A 58 6.79 3.03 -9.32
C VAL A 58 7.98 2.21 -8.85
N ASN A 59 7.88 1.60 -7.67
CA ASN A 59 9.01 0.90 -7.06
C ASN A 59 9.10 -0.58 -7.44
N GLY A 60 8.04 -1.15 -8.02
CA GLY A 60 7.99 -2.58 -8.28
C GLY A 60 7.89 -3.42 -7.00
N CYS A 61 7.50 -2.82 -5.87
CA CYS A 61 7.16 -3.53 -4.64
C CYS A 61 5.72 -3.99 -4.72
N THR A 62 5.46 -5.21 -5.18
CA THR A 62 4.12 -5.71 -5.49
C THR A 62 3.68 -6.82 -4.55
N PHE A 63 2.37 -6.94 -4.35
CA PHE A 63 1.81 -8.02 -3.52
C PHE A 63 2.20 -9.40 -4.05
N GLY A 64 2.11 -9.62 -5.37
CA GLY A 64 2.37 -10.92 -5.98
C GLY A 64 3.81 -11.41 -5.87
N LYS A 65 4.80 -10.50 -5.83
CA LYS A 65 6.21 -10.86 -5.63
C LYS A 65 6.58 -11.08 -4.16
N GLY A 66 5.69 -10.75 -3.23
CA GLY A 66 5.96 -10.82 -1.80
C GLY A 66 6.90 -9.72 -1.27
N ASN A 67 7.31 -8.76 -2.09
CA ASN A 67 8.12 -7.61 -1.67
C ASN A 67 7.27 -6.37 -1.31
N LEU A 68 5.95 -6.50 -1.26
CA LEU A 68 5.04 -5.57 -0.59
C LEU A 68 4.44 -6.22 0.65
N ILE A 69 4.81 -5.73 1.83
CA ILE A 69 4.36 -6.29 3.11
C ILE A 69 3.33 -5.35 3.73
N TYR A 70 2.10 -5.86 3.87
CA TYR A 70 1.02 -5.11 4.49
C TYR A 70 0.96 -5.33 6.01
N ARG A 71 0.87 -4.23 6.77
CA ARG A 71 0.54 -4.23 8.20
C ARG A 71 -0.70 -3.36 8.42
N ASP A 72 -1.81 -3.95 8.88
CA ASP A 72 -3.08 -3.23 9.05
C ASP A 72 -3.09 -2.36 10.31
N PHE A 73 -2.32 -1.26 10.30
CA PHE A 73 -2.30 -0.28 11.40
C PHE A 73 -3.08 0.99 11.08
N GLY A 74 -3.57 1.13 9.85
CA GLY A 74 -4.31 2.32 9.39
C GLY A 74 -3.46 3.58 9.28
N LYS A 75 -2.13 3.47 9.23
CA LYS A 75 -1.20 4.61 9.21
C LYS A 75 -0.64 4.82 7.82
N HIS A 76 -0.57 6.08 7.38
CA HIS A 76 0.18 6.47 6.18
C HIS A 76 1.69 6.46 6.47
N VAL A 77 2.22 5.25 6.66
CA VAL A 77 3.65 4.95 6.86
C VAL A 77 4.09 3.98 5.79
N TYR A 78 5.25 4.29 5.20
CA TYR A 78 5.89 3.48 4.17
C TYR A 78 7.36 3.29 4.56
N THR A 79 7.80 2.05 4.71
CA THR A 79 9.19 1.73 5.06
C THR A 79 9.80 0.92 3.94
N PHE A 80 10.80 1.48 3.28
CA PHE A 80 11.48 0.89 2.14
C PHE A 80 12.83 0.29 2.53
N PHE A 81 13.11 -0.88 1.99
CA PHE A 81 14.34 -1.64 2.22
C PHE A 81 14.96 -1.96 0.88
N ASN A 82 16.27 -1.78 0.75
CA ASN A 82 17.03 -2.41 -0.32
C ASN A 82 17.79 -3.59 0.29
N ARG A 83 17.53 -4.82 -0.18
CA ARG A 83 18.19 -6.02 0.34
C ARG A 83 19.71 -5.88 0.14
N GLY A 84 20.47 -6.14 1.20
CA GLY A 84 21.92 -5.91 1.22
C GLY A 84 22.33 -4.53 1.76
N ASN A 85 21.38 -3.66 2.09
CA ASN A 85 21.59 -2.47 2.91
C ASN A 85 21.06 -2.72 4.34
N ASP A 86 21.76 -2.22 5.35
CA ASP A 86 21.39 -2.35 6.76
C ASP A 86 20.41 -1.26 7.23
N LYS A 87 20.16 -0.25 6.38
CA LYS A 87 19.25 0.86 6.66
C LYS A 87 18.00 0.81 5.80
N ALA A 88 16.88 1.16 6.42
CA ALA A 88 15.60 1.35 5.75
C ALA A 88 15.22 2.84 5.74
N LEU A 89 14.55 3.27 4.68
CA LEU A 89 13.97 4.60 4.56
C LEU A 89 12.53 4.55 5.04
N ARG A 90 12.21 5.28 6.11
CA ARG A 90 10.87 5.35 6.68
C ARG A 90 10.26 6.72 6.44
N LEU A 91 9.11 6.74 5.77
CA LEU A 91 8.30 7.93 5.52
C LEU A 91 7.00 7.84 6.31
N VAL A 92 6.72 8.87 7.11
CA VAL A 92 5.48 9.01 7.89
C VAL A 92 4.76 10.25 7.42
N LEU A 93 3.53 10.12 6.93
CA LEU A 93 2.69 11.28 6.67
C LEU A 93 2.52 12.09 7.95
N LYS A 94 2.82 13.38 7.89
CA LYS A 94 2.59 14.30 9.02
C LYS A 94 1.09 14.52 9.23
N PRO A 95 0.64 14.77 10.48
CA PRO A 95 -0.78 15.05 10.76
C PRO A 95 -1.37 16.18 9.90
N ASP A 96 -0.56 17.17 9.55
CA ASP A 96 -0.88 18.34 8.72
C ASP A 96 -0.35 18.23 7.27
N GLY A 97 0.24 17.09 6.90
CA GLY A 97 0.88 16.89 5.60
C GLY A 97 -0.12 16.81 4.44
N MET A 98 -1.41 16.67 4.70
CA MET A 98 -2.44 16.88 3.68
C MET A 98 -3.36 18.02 4.14
N LYS A 99 -3.23 19.17 3.48
CA LYS A 99 -4.05 20.35 3.77
C LYS A 99 -5.54 20.01 3.78
N ASN A 100 -6.22 20.53 4.78
CA ASN A 100 -7.67 20.40 4.91
C ASN A 100 -8.34 21.41 3.96
N ASP A 101 -9.24 20.91 3.13
CA ASP A 101 -10.21 21.71 2.41
C ASP A 101 -11.58 21.36 3.03
N GLU A 102 -12.16 22.31 3.75
CA GLU A 102 -13.40 22.10 4.48
C GLU A 102 -14.56 21.72 3.56
N GLU A 103 -14.62 22.28 2.36
CA GLU A 103 -15.68 21.96 1.39
C GLU A 103 -15.47 20.56 0.81
N HIS A 104 -14.22 20.19 0.49
CA HIS A 104 -13.88 18.82 0.07
C HIS A 104 -14.31 17.80 1.14
N GLN A 105 -14.02 18.09 2.41
CA GLN A 105 -14.39 17.23 3.54
C GLN A 105 -15.91 17.11 3.74
N LYS A 106 -16.65 18.22 3.60
CA LYS A 106 -18.13 18.22 3.72
C LYS A 106 -18.80 17.41 2.62
N LEU A 107 -18.22 17.39 1.42
CA LEU A 107 -18.76 16.66 0.26
C LEU A 107 -18.42 15.17 0.28
N PHE A 108 -17.27 14.77 0.86
CA PHE A 108 -16.79 13.39 0.80
C PHE A 108 -17.79 12.33 1.31
N PRO A 109 -18.48 12.51 2.47
CA PRO A 109 -19.51 11.56 2.91
C PRO A 109 -20.67 11.43 1.93
N LYS A 110 -21.17 12.56 1.38
CA LYS A 110 -22.27 12.56 0.41
C LYS A 110 -21.92 11.80 -0.87
N ILE A 111 -20.68 11.94 -1.33
CA ILE A 111 -20.16 11.19 -2.50
C ILE A 111 -20.12 9.70 -2.19
N ARG A 112 -19.59 9.32 -1.02
CA ARG A 112 -19.47 7.91 -0.60
C ARG A 112 -20.84 7.23 -0.41
N GLU A 113 -21.80 7.96 0.10
CA GLU A 113 -23.18 7.50 0.31
C GLU A 113 -24.03 7.54 -0.97
N GLY A 114 -23.55 8.20 -2.03
CA GLY A 114 -24.30 8.40 -3.26
C GLY A 114 -25.45 9.41 -3.16
N SER A 115 -25.46 10.25 -2.12
CA SER A 115 -26.50 11.25 -1.84
C SER A 115 -26.20 12.65 -2.40
N ALA A 116 -25.00 12.86 -2.96
CA ALA A 116 -24.57 14.14 -3.53
C ALA A 116 -25.37 14.52 -4.79
N THR A 117 -25.70 15.81 -4.94
CA THR A 117 -26.26 16.36 -6.19
C THR A 117 -25.21 16.36 -7.32
N GLU A 118 -25.62 16.59 -8.56
CA GLU A 118 -24.69 16.70 -9.69
C GLU A 118 -23.72 17.88 -9.55
N GLU A 119 -24.19 19.01 -9.01
CA GLU A 119 -23.35 20.17 -8.69
C GLU A 119 -22.32 19.83 -7.61
N GLU A 120 -22.75 19.12 -6.56
CA GLU A 120 -21.86 18.66 -5.49
C GLU A 120 -20.82 17.66 -5.99
N LYS A 121 -21.20 16.73 -6.89
CA LYS A 121 -20.26 15.80 -7.55
C LYS A 121 -19.23 16.54 -8.38
N LYS A 122 -19.66 17.55 -9.16
CA LYS A 122 -18.76 18.35 -9.99
C LYS A 122 -17.78 19.15 -9.13
N LEU A 123 -18.27 19.80 -8.08
CA LEU A 123 -17.44 20.56 -7.15
C LEU A 123 -16.45 19.66 -6.40
N PHE A 124 -16.91 18.49 -5.94
CA PHE A 124 -16.04 17.50 -5.31
C PHE A 124 -14.93 17.06 -6.25
N LYS A 125 -15.26 16.69 -7.50
CA LYS A 125 -14.27 16.27 -8.49
C LYS A 125 -13.20 17.34 -8.71
N GLN A 126 -13.61 18.59 -8.90
CA GLN A 126 -12.70 19.71 -9.08
C GLN A 126 -11.73 19.84 -7.89
N LYS A 127 -12.25 19.94 -6.67
CA LYS A 127 -11.43 20.06 -5.45
C LYS A 127 -10.54 18.85 -5.22
N HIS A 128 -11.03 17.66 -5.56
CA HIS A 128 -10.26 16.43 -5.42
C HIS A 128 -9.06 16.40 -6.36
N GLU A 129 -9.23 16.88 -7.59
CA GLU A 129 -8.16 17.02 -8.58
C GLU A 129 -7.17 18.12 -8.20
N GLU A 130 -7.64 19.30 -7.78
CA GLU A 130 -6.81 20.39 -7.24
C GLU A 130 -5.93 19.90 -6.08
N LYS A 131 -6.54 19.26 -5.08
CA LYS A 131 -5.82 18.68 -3.95
C LYS A 131 -4.80 17.61 -4.36
N SER A 132 -5.08 16.84 -5.40
CA SER A 132 -4.14 15.85 -5.94
C SER A 132 -2.90 16.53 -6.50
N HIS A 133 -3.08 17.57 -7.31
CA HIS A 133 -1.98 18.35 -7.87
C HIS A 133 -1.19 19.12 -6.81
N ASP A 134 -1.85 19.62 -5.76
CA ASP A 134 -1.17 20.27 -4.65
C ASP A 134 -0.23 19.31 -3.92
N VAL A 135 -0.69 18.08 -3.63
CA VAL A 135 0.15 17.03 -3.02
C VAL A 135 1.35 16.71 -3.91
N LEU A 136 1.18 16.67 -5.24
CA LEU A 136 2.28 16.42 -6.18
C LEU A 136 3.33 17.53 -6.21
N LYS A 137 3.00 18.75 -5.78
CA LYS A 137 3.90 19.92 -5.81
C LYS A 137 4.45 20.31 -4.45
N MET A 138 3.80 19.89 -3.37
CA MET A 138 4.18 20.24 -2.00
C MET A 138 5.62 19.80 -1.67
N PRO A 139 6.40 20.56 -0.87
CA PRO A 139 7.70 20.10 -0.38
C PRO A 139 7.60 18.78 0.39
N LEU A 140 8.60 17.90 0.25
CA LEU A 140 8.57 16.57 0.90
C LEU A 140 8.53 16.69 2.42
N GLU A 141 9.21 17.69 2.97
CA GLU A 141 9.30 17.95 4.40
C GLU A 141 7.98 18.46 4.96
N GLU A 142 7.08 19.03 4.15
CA GLU A 142 5.73 19.37 4.57
C GLU A 142 4.83 18.12 4.60
N LEU A 143 5.00 17.21 3.64
CA LEU A 143 4.22 15.96 3.56
C LEU A 143 4.64 14.94 4.63
N PHE A 144 5.94 14.71 4.77
CA PHE A 144 6.49 13.56 5.46
C PHE A 144 7.49 13.92 6.54
N LYS A 145 7.50 13.15 7.62
CA LYS A 145 8.69 12.93 8.43
C LYS A 145 9.47 11.77 7.78
N ILE A 146 10.70 12.05 7.33
CA ILE A 146 11.55 11.09 6.63
C ILE A 146 12.74 10.76 7.53
N GLU A 147 12.96 9.47 7.78
CA GLU A 147 14.01 8.98 8.68
C GLU A 147 14.70 7.75 8.10
N GLU A 148 16.01 7.64 8.26
CA GLU A 148 16.70 6.36 8.14
C GLU A 148 16.59 5.62 9.46
N ILE A 149 16.20 4.34 9.42
CA ILE A 149 16.11 3.48 10.59
C ILE A 149 16.85 2.18 10.37
N GLU A 150 17.38 1.61 11.45
CA GLU A 150 18.00 0.28 11.46
C GLU A 150 16.94 -0.77 11.81
N ILE A 151 16.55 -1.55 10.81
CA ILE A 151 15.60 -2.65 10.95
C ILE A 151 15.95 -3.72 9.91
N LYS A 152 15.90 -4.99 10.33
CA LYS A 152 16.15 -6.09 9.39
C LYS A 152 15.04 -6.17 8.34
N PRO A 153 15.38 -6.36 7.06
CA PRO A 153 14.37 -6.59 6.04
C PRO A 153 13.57 -7.86 6.35
N PRO A 154 12.27 -7.90 6.01
CA PRO A 154 11.50 -9.14 6.03
C PRO A 154 12.17 -10.26 5.21
N GLU A 155 11.87 -11.51 5.56
CA GLU A 155 12.32 -12.66 4.78
C GLU A 155 11.78 -12.62 3.34
N LYS A 156 12.43 -13.36 2.44
CA LYS A 156 11.97 -13.50 1.05
C LYS A 156 10.71 -14.35 0.97
N ALA A 157 9.96 -14.21 -0.11
CA ALA A 157 8.87 -15.13 -0.41
C ALA A 157 9.44 -16.55 -0.59
N VAL A 158 8.74 -17.54 -0.03
CA VAL A 158 9.11 -18.96 -0.12
C VAL A 158 7.97 -19.72 -0.78
N VAL A 159 8.32 -20.56 -1.75
CA VAL A 159 7.39 -21.51 -2.37
C VAL A 159 7.29 -22.72 -1.46
N PHE A 160 6.09 -22.99 -0.95
CA PHE A 160 5.81 -24.17 -0.15
C PHE A 160 5.06 -25.22 -0.98
N GLN A 161 5.08 -26.47 -0.50
CA GLN A 161 4.30 -27.55 -1.11
C GLN A 161 2.80 -27.32 -0.96
N THR A 162 2.03 -27.91 -1.88
CA THR A 162 0.56 -27.94 -1.83
C THR A 162 0.09 -29.14 -1.02
N LEU A 163 -0.70 -28.88 0.02
CA LEU A 163 -1.44 -29.89 0.78
C LEU A 163 -2.93 -29.83 0.42
N ILE A 164 -3.63 -30.95 0.55
CA ILE A 164 -5.07 -31.02 0.28
C ILE A 164 -5.85 -30.95 1.59
N CYS A 165 -6.82 -30.03 1.66
CA CYS A 165 -7.70 -29.90 2.82
C CYS A 165 -8.63 -31.13 2.92
N SER A 166 -8.67 -31.77 4.10
CA SER A 166 -9.48 -32.95 4.34
C SER A 166 -10.99 -32.69 4.44
N GLU A 167 -11.42 -31.43 4.56
CA GLU A 167 -12.83 -31.05 4.60
C GLU A 167 -13.37 -30.64 3.22
N CYS A 168 -12.75 -29.65 2.56
CA CYS A 168 -13.25 -29.12 1.29
C CYS A 168 -12.61 -29.75 0.04
N GLY A 169 -11.48 -30.46 0.18
CA GLY A 169 -10.74 -31.04 -0.95
C GLY A 169 -9.90 -30.06 -1.76
N GLU A 170 -9.88 -28.77 -1.40
CA GLU A 170 -9.08 -27.74 -2.08
C GLU A 170 -7.59 -27.82 -1.69
N GLY A 171 -6.72 -27.44 -2.62
CA GLY A 171 -5.29 -27.32 -2.39
C GLY A 171 -4.92 -26.03 -1.64
N MET A 172 -3.97 -26.11 -0.73
CA MET A 172 -3.46 -24.98 0.04
C MET A 172 -1.95 -25.05 0.25
N MET A 173 -1.35 -23.89 0.49
CA MET A 173 0.06 -23.79 0.87
C MET A 173 0.31 -24.43 2.25
N GLU A 174 1.34 -25.27 2.36
CA GLU A 174 1.69 -25.96 3.62
C GLU A 174 1.80 -25.01 4.82
N SER A 175 2.45 -23.86 4.66
CA SER A 175 2.61 -22.87 5.73
C SER A 175 1.30 -22.22 6.19
N ARG A 176 0.18 -22.48 5.51
CA ARG A 176 -1.18 -22.05 5.90
C ARG A 176 -2.05 -23.20 6.38
N ALA A 177 -1.55 -24.43 6.40
CA ALA A 177 -2.30 -25.58 6.92
C ALA A 177 -2.44 -25.53 8.45
N ARG A 178 -3.50 -26.16 8.94
CA ARG A 178 -3.66 -26.56 10.34
C ARG A 178 -3.76 -28.08 10.41
N VAL A 179 -3.20 -28.66 11.46
CA VAL A 179 -3.21 -30.12 11.66
C VAL A 179 -4.19 -30.45 12.78
N MET A 180 -5.16 -31.31 12.48
CA MET A 180 -6.11 -31.81 13.47
C MET A 180 -6.30 -33.31 13.25
N ASN A 181 -6.09 -34.12 14.29
CA ASN A 181 -6.20 -35.59 14.24
C ASN A 181 -5.42 -36.24 13.09
N GLY A 182 -4.23 -35.72 12.76
CA GLY A 182 -3.38 -36.23 11.67
C GLY A 182 -3.80 -35.81 10.26
N ASN A 183 -4.89 -35.05 10.12
CA ASN A 183 -5.38 -34.53 8.86
C ASN A 183 -5.04 -33.05 8.69
N TYR A 184 -4.96 -32.59 7.44
CA TYR A 184 -4.66 -31.20 7.09
C TYR A 184 -5.93 -30.42 6.77
N TYR A 185 -6.05 -29.21 7.31
CA TYR A 185 -7.20 -28.34 7.10
C TYR A 185 -6.74 -26.94 6.66
N CYS A 186 -7.44 -26.36 5.69
CA CYS A 186 -7.26 -24.95 5.35
C CYS A 186 -7.81 -24.05 6.45
N LEU A 187 -7.25 -22.83 6.58
CA LEU A 187 -7.66 -21.88 7.62
C LEU A 187 -9.19 -21.70 7.68
N PRO A 188 -9.92 -21.48 6.57
CA PRO A 188 -11.37 -21.29 6.63
C PRO A 188 -12.16 -22.53 7.11
N CYS A 189 -11.68 -23.75 6.84
CA CYS A 189 -12.31 -24.97 7.35
C CYS A 189 -11.96 -25.19 8.82
N PHE A 190 -10.70 -24.94 9.19
CA PHE A 190 -10.23 -25.10 10.56
C PHE A 190 -10.94 -24.13 11.54
N GLU A 191 -11.15 -22.88 11.14
CA GLU A 191 -11.84 -21.85 11.95
C GLU A 191 -13.28 -22.24 12.35
N LYS A 192 -13.90 -23.22 11.68
CA LYS A 192 -15.22 -23.75 12.09
C LYS A 192 -15.15 -24.59 13.37
N TYR A 193 -13.97 -25.09 13.72
CA TYR A 193 -13.71 -25.90 14.91
C TYR A 193 -13.06 -25.10 16.05
N ASP A 194 -12.56 -23.89 15.75
CA ASP A 194 -12.10 -22.94 16.76
C ASP A 194 -13.34 -22.31 17.44
N ILE A 195 -13.72 -22.85 18.60
CA ILE A 195 -14.75 -22.31 19.51
C ILE A 195 -14.12 -21.29 20.44
#